data_AF-A0A432MP42-F1
#
_entry.id   AF-A0A432MP42-F1
#
_cell.length_a   1.000
_cell.length_b   1.000
_cell.length_c   1.000
_cell.angle_alpha   90.00
_cell.angle_beta   90.00
_cell.angle_gamma   90.00
#
_symmetry.space_group_name_H-M   'P 1'
#
loop_
_entity.id
_entity.type
_entity.pdbx_description
1 polymer ?
#
loop_
_entity_poly.entity_id
_entity_poly.type
_entity_poly.pdbx_seq_one_letter_code
_entity_poly.pdbx_strand_id
1 'polypeptide(L)'
;MAIVICKCGSWLRAPDPEEGGQGRCPSCGRVIGPDGTVSDEPGPPPRSGGFFRRLAGPRRPSPSFPKRGRPIGVGEALAFPVSDGPGLMLLTLFPPFMTFMSVPVFDVVLLFRDGPRGGFNPLALLLLPFAMPLILCFIFTSGYIMLYLARVLTDGAMGRAGHPNFPIWDRHTILEGLARWIWAGVVGLGVGALPVLLYVKLRGEFGPLDWAAVSVLIGLAAGYVQMGLAASLLQDDLTLAHPVAIARAVRVIGREYVPAWMMTAAALFLAVMAWRFAMTHSPGNLKVAALELWGFWVLVLYEAMLIMHVLGRTIYRNAAGLGWYRREPKWSSWERPGRIYTNS
;
A
#
# COMPACT_ATOMS: atom_id res chain seq x y z
N MET A 1 19.22 -2.22 14.16
CA MET A 1 19.27 -0.84 14.70
C MET A 1 17.90 -0.49 15.26
N ALA A 2 17.84 0.09 16.46
CA ALA A 2 16.60 0.63 17.00
C ALA A 2 16.30 2.00 16.37
N ILE A 3 15.05 2.23 15.99
CA ILE A 3 14.62 3.57 15.55
C ILE A 3 13.87 4.21 16.71
N VAL A 4 14.27 5.44 17.04
CA VAL A 4 13.64 6.24 18.08
C VAL A 4 12.79 7.30 17.43
N ILE A 5 11.53 7.36 17.86
CA ILE A 5 10.62 8.42 17.46
C ILE A 5 10.73 9.53 18.51
N CYS A 6 11.31 10.66 18.13
CA CYS A 6 11.33 11.83 19.00
C CYS A 6 9.90 12.33 19.26
N LYS A 7 9.66 12.97 20.40
CA LYS A 7 8.36 13.58 20.74
C LYS A 7 7.91 14.66 19.73
N CYS A 8 8.85 15.29 19.01
CA CYS A 8 8.51 16.19 17.90
C CYS A 8 8.09 15.47 16.60
N GLY A 9 8.13 14.13 16.59
CA GLY A 9 7.74 13.28 15.47
C GLY A 9 8.86 12.93 14.48
N SER A 10 10.09 13.41 14.68
CA SER A 10 11.23 13.06 13.82
C SER A 10 11.74 11.64 14.11
N TRP A 11 12.04 10.90 13.04
CA TRP A 11 12.64 9.57 13.10
C TRP A 11 14.15 9.68 13.15
N LEU A 12 14.73 9.06 14.17
CA LEU A 12 16.16 9.12 14.41
C LEU A 12 16.66 7.72 14.69
N ARG A 13 17.79 7.38 14.06
CA ARG A 13 18.49 6.16 14.46
C ARG A 13 18.89 6.32 15.92
N ALA A 14 18.56 5.33 16.74
CA ALA A 14 19.10 5.26 18.09
C ALA A 14 20.63 5.31 17.97
N PRO A 15 21.31 6.04 18.86
CA PRO A 15 22.76 5.89 19.02
C PRO A 15 23.08 4.41 19.25
N ASP A 16 24.18 3.91 18.71
CA ASP A 16 24.57 2.54 18.99
C ASP A 16 24.83 2.39 20.50
N PRO A 17 24.19 1.43 21.19
CA PRO A 17 24.35 1.30 22.64
C PRO A 17 25.80 0.98 23.03
N GLU A 18 26.57 0.35 22.16
CA GLU A 18 28.00 0.07 22.35
C GLU A 18 28.87 1.33 22.34
N GLU A 19 28.44 2.39 21.66
CA GLU A 19 29.17 3.67 21.61
C GLU A 19 28.84 4.59 22.80
N GLY A 20 27.87 4.21 23.65
CA GLY A 20 27.47 5.00 24.83
C GLY A 20 26.98 6.43 24.51
N GLY A 21 26.74 6.73 23.24
CA GLY A 21 26.47 8.07 22.75
C GLY A 21 25.05 8.53 23.07
N GLN A 22 24.89 9.78 23.48
CA GLN A 22 23.59 10.44 23.48
C GLN A 22 23.37 11.15 22.14
N GLY A 23 22.29 10.80 21.45
CA GLY A 23 21.87 11.47 20.23
C GLY A 23 21.10 12.77 20.55
N ARG A 24 21.01 13.67 19.56
CA ARG A 24 20.08 14.81 19.64
C ARG A 24 19.17 14.82 18.44
N CYS A 25 17.92 15.16 18.69
CA CYS A 25 16.98 15.41 17.63
C CYS A 25 17.35 16.69 16.87
N PRO A 26 17.63 16.63 15.55
CA PRO A 26 17.95 17.81 14.75
C PRO A 26 16.77 18.77 14.63
N SER A 27 15.53 18.28 14.72
CA SER A 27 14.33 19.12 14.61
C SER A 27 13.94 19.87 15.88
N CYS A 28 14.22 19.33 17.09
CA CYS A 28 13.76 19.95 18.35
C CYS A 28 14.83 20.02 19.46
N GLY A 29 16.03 19.51 19.23
CA GLY A 29 17.14 19.55 20.20
C GLY A 29 17.02 18.60 21.41
N ARG A 30 15.93 17.84 21.55
CA ARG A 30 15.77 16.85 22.63
C ARG A 30 16.82 15.75 22.55
N VAL A 31 17.28 15.32 23.72
CA VAL A 31 18.30 14.28 23.88
C VAL A 31 17.65 12.91 23.75
N ILE A 32 18.34 12.02 23.04
CA ILE A 32 17.94 10.63 22.81
C ILE A 32 18.98 9.74 23.47
N GLY A 33 18.54 8.99 24.47
CA GLY A 33 19.38 8.03 25.16
C GLY A 33 19.71 6.81 24.28
N PRO A 34 20.76 6.05 24.63
CA PRO A 34 21.11 4.80 23.94
C PRO A 34 19.97 3.77 23.99
N ASP A 35 19.14 3.79 25.05
CA ASP A 35 17.98 2.91 25.22
C ASP A 35 16.76 3.34 24.38
N GLY A 36 16.89 4.40 23.57
CA GLY A 36 15.82 4.98 22.78
C GLY A 36 14.82 5.82 23.58
N THR A 37 15.14 6.15 24.83
CA THR A 37 14.36 7.11 25.63
C THR A 37 14.58 8.53 25.12
N VAL A 38 13.51 9.32 25.06
CA VAL A 38 13.55 10.71 24.59
C VAL A 38 13.31 11.63 25.77
N SER A 39 14.31 12.46 26.10
CA SER A 39 14.20 13.45 27.17
C SER A 39 13.08 14.46 26.87
N ASP A 40 12.38 14.91 27.92
CA ASP A 40 11.34 15.92 27.79
C ASP A 40 11.91 17.32 27.52
N GLU A 41 13.08 17.59 28.06
CA GLU A 41 13.74 18.88 27.95
C GLU A 41 14.75 18.90 26.78
N PRO A 42 14.81 20.01 26.01
CA PRO A 42 15.90 20.24 25.08
C PRO A 42 17.22 20.26 25.85
N GLY A 43 18.19 19.45 25.44
CA GLY A 43 19.49 19.44 26.12
C GLY A 43 20.21 20.79 25.98
N PRO A 44 21.03 21.20 26.95
CA PRO A 44 21.79 22.46 26.88
C PRO A 44 22.58 22.52 25.57
N PRO A 45 22.66 23.66 24.86
CA PRO A 45 23.34 23.76 23.58
C PRO A 45 24.76 23.19 23.71
N PRO A 46 25.26 22.45 22.70
CA PRO A 46 26.59 21.85 22.78
C PRO A 46 27.59 22.96 23.08
N ARG A 47 28.34 22.82 24.19
CA ARG A 47 29.47 23.69 24.49
C ARG A 47 30.35 23.68 23.25
N SER A 48 30.48 24.84 22.61
CA SER A 48 31.23 25.05 21.37
C SER A 48 32.73 24.89 21.63
N GLY A 49 33.17 23.65 21.86
CA GLY A 49 34.57 23.25 21.93
C GLY A 49 34.99 22.73 20.57
N GLY A 50 35.76 23.54 19.85
CA GLY A 50 36.22 23.24 18.50
C GLY A 50 37.16 22.04 18.46
N PHE A 51 36.71 20.93 17.86
CA PHE A 51 37.60 19.97 17.20
C PHE A 51 36.81 19.03 16.26
N PHE A 52 35.59 18.63 16.65
CA PHE A 52 34.80 17.63 15.91
C PHE A 52 34.11 18.12 14.61
N ARG A 53 34.29 19.39 14.23
CA ARG A 53 33.69 19.91 12.98
C ARG A 53 34.35 19.36 11.71
N ARG A 54 35.55 18.76 11.80
CA ARG A 54 36.30 18.22 10.65
C ARG A 54 36.03 16.75 10.29
N LEU A 55 35.31 15.99 11.13
CA LEU A 55 34.91 14.61 10.82
C LEU A 55 33.49 14.51 10.25
N ALA A 56 32.81 15.64 10.05
CA ALA A 56 31.57 15.69 9.31
C ALA A 56 31.89 15.49 7.82
N GLY A 57 31.98 14.23 7.39
CA GLY A 57 31.96 13.84 5.99
C GLY A 57 30.79 14.49 5.23
N PRO A 58 30.79 14.45 3.89
CA PRO A 58 29.79 15.13 3.07
C PRO A 58 28.39 14.88 3.66
N ARG A 59 27.76 15.95 4.16
CA ARG A 59 26.43 15.90 4.74
C ARG A 59 25.52 15.35 3.65
N ARG A 60 25.22 14.05 3.72
CA ARG A 60 24.15 13.47 2.92
C ARG A 60 22.92 14.34 3.21
N PRO A 61 22.24 14.88 2.18
CA PRO A 61 21.02 15.63 2.40
C PRO A 61 20.11 14.78 3.30
N SER A 62 19.77 15.30 4.47
CA SER A 62 18.89 14.55 5.37
C SER A 62 17.59 14.32 4.61
N PRO A 63 17.03 13.10 4.61
CA PRO A 63 15.74 12.87 3.99
C PRO A 63 14.75 13.93 4.48
N SER A 64 14.04 14.59 3.56
CA SER A 64 13.03 15.59 3.90
C SER A 64 11.84 14.86 4.52
N PHE A 65 11.88 14.66 5.83
CA PHE A 65 10.73 14.17 6.58
C PHE A 65 9.74 15.32 6.76
N PRO A 66 8.49 15.20 6.28
CA PRO A 66 7.48 16.19 6.57
C PRO A 66 7.25 16.26 8.08
N LYS A 67 7.05 17.48 8.58
CA LYS A 67 6.67 17.70 9.99
C LYS A 67 5.41 16.88 10.30
N ARG A 68 5.48 16.07 11.36
CA ARG A 68 4.33 15.29 11.84
C ARG A 68 3.18 16.26 12.18
N GLY A 69 1.99 15.99 11.65
CA GLY A 69 0.79 16.79 11.87
C GLY A 69 0.37 17.72 10.74
N ARG A 70 1.20 17.96 9.71
CA ARG A 70 0.74 18.69 8.52
C ARG A 70 -0.21 17.80 7.71
N PRO A 71 -1.46 18.22 7.43
CA PRO A 71 -2.32 17.49 6.50
C PRO A 71 -1.72 17.54 5.10
N ILE A 72 -1.84 16.43 4.37
CA ILE A 72 -1.47 16.37 2.95
C ILE A 72 -2.47 17.25 2.20
N GLY A 73 -1.97 18.14 1.34
CA GLY A 73 -2.86 18.87 0.43
C GLY A 73 -3.44 17.90 -0.60
N VAL A 74 -4.71 18.06 -0.97
CA VAL A 74 -5.33 17.21 -2.02
C VAL A 74 -4.52 17.24 -3.32
N GLY A 75 -4.02 18.42 -3.71
CA GLY A 75 -3.15 18.55 -4.89
C GLY A 75 -1.81 17.84 -4.75
N GLU A 76 -1.21 17.82 -3.56
CA GLU A 76 0.03 17.08 -3.29
C GLU A 76 -0.21 15.57 -3.39
N ALA A 77 -1.34 15.09 -2.84
CA ALA A 77 -1.73 13.69 -2.96
C ALA A 77 -1.96 13.28 -4.42
N LEU A 78 -2.76 14.05 -5.18
CA LEU A 78 -3.06 13.77 -6.59
C LEU A 78 -1.83 13.88 -7.51
N ALA A 79 -0.91 14.79 -7.20
CA ALA A 79 0.33 14.90 -7.96
C ALA A 79 1.31 13.76 -7.63
N PHE A 80 1.17 13.08 -6.49
CA PHE A 80 2.14 12.08 -6.05
C PHE A 80 2.44 11.02 -7.13
N PRO A 81 1.47 10.32 -7.75
CA PRO A 81 1.82 9.26 -8.71
C PRO A 81 2.60 9.74 -9.96
N VAL A 82 2.57 11.04 -10.25
CA VAL A 82 3.23 11.66 -11.40
C VAL A 82 4.41 12.56 -11.02
N SER A 83 4.74 12.69 -9.72
CA SER A 83 5.73 13.67 -9.26
C SER A 83 7.18 13.22 -9.44
N ASP A 84 7.46 11.91 -9.38
CA ASP A 84 8.82 11.36 -9.53
C ASP A 84 8.90 10.26 -10.58
N GLY A 85 10.15 9.96 -11.00
CA GLY A 85 10.47 8.92 -11.98
C GLY A 85 9.88 7.54 -11.69
N PRO A 86 9.97 6.98 -10.46
CA PRO A 86 9.42 5.66 -10.19
C PRO A 86 7.90 5.57 -10.35
N GLY A 87 7.17 6.63 -9.97
CA GLY A 87 5.72 6.72 -10.16
C GLY A 87 5.35 6.73 -11.65
N LEU A 88 6.00 7.59 -12.42
CA LEU A 88 5.85 7.66 -13.88
C LEU A 88 6.22 6.34 -14.56
N MET A 89 7.29 5.68 -14.12
CA MET A 89 7.70 4.37 -14.64
C MET A 89 6.63 3.31 -14.37
N LEU A 90 6.01 3.31 -13.17
CA LEU A 90 4.89 2.42 -12.89
C LEU A 90 3.72 2.67 -13.85
N LEU A 91 3.35 3.93 -14.07
CA LEU A 91 2.17 4.31 -14.88
C LEU A 91 2.38 4.19 -16.40
N THR A 92 3.62 4.22 -16.88
CA THR A 92 3.92 4.15 -18.31
C THR A 92 4.30 2.74 -18.74
N LEU A 93 5.11 2.04 -17.94
CA LEU A 93 5.64 0.72 -18.30
C LEU A 93 4.64 -0.39 -18.02
N PHE A 94 4.03 -0.43 -16.82
CA PHE A 94 3.24 -1.59 -16.40
C PHE A 94 1.86 -1.71 -17.08
N PRO A 95 1.11 -0.63 -17.37
CA PRO A 95 -0.20 -0.77 -18.00
C PRO A 95 -0.18 -1.50 -19.35
N PRO A 96 0.76 -1.24 -20.29
CA PRO A 96 0.90 -2.09 -21.48
C PRO A 96 1.09 -3.56 -21.15
N PHE A 97 2.00 -3.91 -20.24
CA PHE A 97 2.22 -5.30 -19.82
C PHE A 97 0.96 -5.92 -19.21
N MET A 98 0.28 -5.21 -18.31
CA MET A 98 -0.95 -5.67 -17.67
C MET A 98 -2.08 -5.84 -18.67
N THR A 99 -2.18 -4.94 -19.66
CA THR A 99 -3.16 -5.03 -20.76
C THR A 99 -2.98 -6.34 -21.50
N PHE A 100 -1.79 -6.62 -22.03
CA PHE A 100 -1.53 -7.85 -22.78
C PHE A 100 -1.69 -9.11 -21.93
N MET A 101 -1.20 -9.10 -20.69
CA MET A 101 -1.23 -10.27 -19.82
C MET A 101 -2.62 -10.55 -19.23
N SER A 102 -3.51 -9.55 -19.19
CA SER A 102 -4.87 -9.72 -18.68
C SER A 102 -5.85 -10.27 -19.71
N VAL A 103 -5.58 -10.15 -21.01
CA VAL A 103 -6.45 -10.70 -22.07
C VAL A 103 -6.73 -12.21 -21.88
N PRO A 104 -5.72 -13.09 -21.70
CA PRO A 104 -5.97 -14.52 -21.49
C PRO A 104 -6.73 -14.80 -20.19
N VAL A 105 -6.54 -13.98 -19.15
CA VAL A 105 -7.28 -14.12 -17.89
C VAL A 105 -8.77 -13.88 -18.15
N PHE A 106 -9.10 -12.85 -18.93
CA PHE A 106 -10.50 -12.54 -19.26
C PHE A 106 -11.11 -13.54 -20.23
N ASP A 107 -10.36 -13.99 -21.23
CA ASP A 107 -10.81 -15.03 -22.16
C ASP A 107 -11.16 -16.32 -21.43
N VAL A 108 -10.30 -16.75 -20.49
CA VAL A 108 -10.55 -17.94 -19.66
C VAL A 108 -11.81 -17.76 -18.81
N VAL A 109 -11.98 -16.60 -18.16
CA VAL A 109 -13.18 -16.31 -17.37
C VAL A 109 -14.46 -16.33 -18.22
N LEU A 110 -14.42 -15.76 -19.42
CA LEU A 110 -15.56 -15.76 -20.35
C LEU A 110 -15.87 -17.17 -20.87
N LEU A 111 -14.86 -17.95 -21.23
CA LEU A 111 -15.02 -19.34 -21.69
C LEU A 111 -15.64 -20.24 -20.62
N PHE A 112 -15.33 -20.02 -19.34
CA PHE A 112 -15.97 -20.74 -18.23
C PHE A 112 -17.39 -20.26 -17.94
N ARG A 113 -17.71 -19.00 -18.23
CA ARG A 113 -19.03 -18.42 -17.99
C ARG A 113 -20.05 -18.80 -19.07
N ASP A 114 -19.65 -18.81 -20.34
CA ASP A 114 -20.55 -18.91 -21.50
C ASP A 114 -20.61 -20.30 -22.14
N GLY A 115 -20.24 -21.35 -21.39
CA GLY A 115 -20.36 -22.73 -21.87
C GLY A 115 -21.81 -23.09 -22.25
N PRO A 116 -22.04 -23.78 -23.39
CA PRO A 116 -23.38 -24.12 -23.83
C PRO A 116 -24.07 -24.97 -22.75
N ARG A 117 -25.09 -24.39 -22.09
CA ARG A 117 -25.85 -24.94 -20.95
C ARG A 117 -25.20 -24.86 -19.57
N GLY A 118 -24.24 -23.94 -19.36
CA GLY A 118 -23.51 -23.86 -18.09
C GLY A 118 -22.57 -25.06 -17.87
N GLY A 119 -22.33 -25.85 -18.92
CA GLY A 119 -21.40 -26.95 -18.96
C GLY A 119 -20.00 -26.51 -19.38
N PHE A 120 -19.00 -27.27 -18.96
CA PHE A 120 -17.59 -27.06 -19.28
C PHE A 120 -17.35 -27.01 -20.81
N ASN A 121 -16.72 -25.94 -21.32
CA ASN A 121 -16.36 -25.83 -22.73
C ASN A 121 -15.03 -26.58 -23.00
N PRO A 122 -15.01 -27.69 -23.76
CA PRO A 122 -13.78 -28.46 -24.01
C PRO A 122 -12.71 -27.67 -24.75
N LEU A 123 -13.08 -26.61 -25.49
CA LEU A 123 -12.14 -25.71 -26.15
C LEU A 123 -11.26 -24.98 -25.11
N ALA A 124 -11.78 -24.72 -23.91
CA ALA A 124 -11.01 -24.12 -22.82
C ALA A 124 -9.84 -25.01 -22.35
N LEU A 125 -9.97 -26.35 -22.39
CA LEU A 125 -8.85 -27.26 -22.07
C LEU A 125 -7.71 -27.12 -23.07
N LEU A 126 -8.04 -26.91 -24.34
CA LEU A 126 -7.05 -26.77 -25.41
C LEU A 126 -6.30 -25.45 -25.31
N LEU A 127 -6.95 -24.38 -24.84
CA LEU A 127 -6.34 -23.06 -24.62
C LEU A 127 -5.57 -22.97 -23.29
N LEU A 128 -5.90 -23.80 -22.30
CA LEU A 128 -5.26 -23.81 -20.98
C LEU A 128 -3.72 -23.84 -21.00
N PRO A 129 -3.03 -24.71 -21.77
CA PRO A 129 -1.56 -24.74 -21.77
C PRO A 129 -0.93 -23.44 -22.31
N PHE A 130 -1.64 -22.68 -23.15
CA PHE A 130 -1.19 -21.39 -23.67
C PHE A 130 -1.53 -20.24 -22.71
N ALA A 131 -2.69 -20.31 -22.05
CA ALA A 131 -3.13 -19.30 -21.10
C ALA A 131 -2.37 -19.39 -19.78
N MET A 132 -2.02 -20.59 -19.30
CA MET A 132 -1.38 -20.80 -17.98
C MET A 132 -0.07 -20.02 -17.79
N PRO A 133 0.90 -20.04 -18.74
CA PRO A 133 2.09 -19.21 -18.62
C PRO A 133 1.79 -17.72 -18.53
N LEU A 134 0.80 -17.23 -19.30
CA LEU A 134 0.40 -15.82 -19.29
C LEU A 134 -0.30 -15.45 -17.98
N ILE A 135 -1.16 -16.32 -17.44
CA ILE A 135 -1.78 -16.16 -16.13
C ILE A 135 -0.72 -16.13 -15.03
N LEU A 136 0.27 -17.02 -15.06
CA LEU A 136 1.38 -17.02 -14.10
C LEU A 136 2.19 -15.73 -14.20
N CYS A 137 2.55 -15.28 -15.41
CA CYS A 137 3.22 -14.00 -15.63
C CYS A 137 2.38 -12.83 -15.10
N PHE A 138 1.06 -12.84 -15.33
CA PHE A 138 0.14 -11.84 -14.81
C PHE A 138 0.14 -11.83 -13.27
N ILE A 139 0.09 -13.00 -12.62
CA ILE A 139 0.12 -13.13 -11.15
C ILE A 139 1.44 -12.58 -10.59
N PHE A 140 2.60 -12.94 -11.17
CA PHE A 140 3.90 -12.47 -10.68
C PHE A 140 4.09 -10.97 -10.91
N THR A 141 3.70 -10.43 -12.07
CA THR A 141 3.76 -8.99 -12.35
C THR A 141 2.81 -8.22 -11.43
N SER A 142 1.57 -8.71 -11.24
CA SER A 142 0.62 -8.11 -10.30
C SER A 142 1.15 -8.13 -8.86
N GLY A 143 1.73 -9.26 -8.43
CA GLY A 143 2.36 -9.40 -7.12
C GLY A 143 3.54 -8.45 -6.95
N TYR A 144 4.34 -8.23 -8.00
CA TYR A 144 5.44 -7.26 -8.00
C TYR A 144 4.94 -5.81 -7.88
N ILE A 145 3.87 -5.45 -8.60
CA ILE A 145 3.21 -4.15 -8.46
C ILE A 145 2.65 -3.97 -7.05
N MET A 146 1.93 -4.98 -6.53
CA MET A 146 1.38 -4.99 -5.17
C MET A 146 2.47 -4.84 -4.11
N LEU A 147 3.64 -5.43 -4.35
CA LEU A 147 4.82 -5.26 -3.51
C LEU A 147 5.35 -3.82 -3.55
N TYR A 148 5.43 -3.21 -4.73
CA TYR A 148 5.79 -1.79 -4.86
C TYR A 148 4.79 -0.88 -4.12
N LEU A 149 3.49 -1.14 -4.28
CA LEU A 149 2.42 -0.42 -3.57
C LEU A 149 2.53 -0.58 -2.04
N ALA A 150 2.89 -1.77 -1.56
CA ALA A 150 3.20 -1.99 -0.15
C ALA A 150 4.38 -1.12 0.31
N ARG A 151 5.43 -0.96 -0.51
CA ARG A 151 6.54 -0.05 -0.20
C ARG A 151 6.10 1.41 -0.13
N VAL A 152 5.25 1.86 -1.06
CA VAL A 152 4.68 3.21 -1.05
C VAL A 152 3.95 3.45 0.27
N LEU A 153 3.14 2.48 0.69
CA LEU A 153 2.44 2.53 1.97
C LEU A 153 3.43 2.61 3.14
N THR A 154 4.39 1.69 3.22
CA THR A 154 5.33 1.62 4.37
C THR A 154 6.24 2.83 4.46
N ASP A 155 6.70 3.36 3.32
CA ASP A 155 7.55 4.55 3.29
C ASP A 155 6.75 5.81 3.65
N GLY A 156 5.51 5.93 3.17
CA GLY A 156 4.59 6.98 3.59
C GLY A 156 4.29 6.94 5.09
N ALA A 157 4.12 5.73 5.64
CA ALA A 157 3.95 5.44 7.07
C ALA A 157 5.17 5.81 7.92
N MET A 158 6.37 5.74 7.33
CA MET A 158 7.62 6.23 7.92
C MET A 158 7.83 7.73 7.77
N GLY A 159 6.92 8.41 7.07
CA GLY A 159 7.02 9.84 6.80
C GLY A 159 8.03 10.19 5.73
N ARG A 160 8.41 9.24 4.87
CA ARG A 160 9.20 9.54 3.68
C ARG A 160 8.29 10.21 2.64
N ALA A 161 8.79 11.25 1.97
CA ALA A 161 8.00 12.04 1.04
C ALA A 161 8.12 11.58 -0.42
N GLY A 162 9.27 11.01 -0.81
CA GLY A 162 9.53 10.55 -2.17
C GLY A 162 9.05 9.12 -2.44
N HIS A 163 9.09 8.72 -3.71
CA HIS A 163 8.75 7.35 -4.11
C HIS A 163 9.78 6.33 -3.60
N PRO A 164 9.33 5.12 -3.24
CA PRO A 164 10.24 4.03 -2.92
C PRO A 164 10.99 3.56 -4.17
N ASN A 165 12.14 2.94 -3.96
CA ASN A 165 12.79 2.18 -5.02
C ASN A 165 11.97 0.94 -5.38
N PHE A 166 12.00 0.58 -6.66
CA PHE A 166 11.38 -0.65 -7.15
C PHE A 166 11.91 -1.89 -6.40
N PRO A 167 11.05 -2.90 -6.13
CA PRO A 167 11.49 -4.13 -5.51
C PRO A 167 12.48 -4.91 -6.39
N ILE A 168 13.37 -5.63 -5.73
CA ILE A 168 14.19 -6.63 -6.40
C ILE A 168 13.24 -7.76 -6.81
N TRP A 169 13.41 -8.31 -8.01
CA TRP A 169 12.63 -9.44 -8.48
C TRP A 169 13.03 -10.71 -7.71
N ASP A 170 12.39 -10.93 -6.57
CA ASP A 170 12.54 -12.14 -5.76
C ASP A 170 11.18 -12.84 -5.61
N ARG A 171 11.09 -14.07 -6.12
CA ARG A 171 9.86 -14.87 -6.15
C ARG A 171 9.28 -15.07 -4.76
N HIS A 172 10.12 -15.34 -3.77
CA HIS A 172 9.66 -15.58 -2.41
C HIS A 172 9.02 -14.32 -1.82
N THR A 173 9.70 -13.19 -1.95
CA THR A 173 9.20 -11.89 -1.49
C THR A 173 7.92 -11.46 -2.21
N ILE A 174 7.80 -11.73 -3.52
CA ILE A 174 6.59 -11.45 -4.30
C ILE A 174 5.40 -12.30 -3.81
N LEU A 175 5.59 -13.62 -3.64
CA LEU A 175 4.53 -14.52 -3.18
C LEU A 175 4.09 -14.21 -1.76
N GLU A 176 5.01 -13.87 -0.86
CA GLU A 176 4.70 -13.46 0.50
C GLU A 176 3.88 -12.15 0.53
N GLY A 177 4.27 -11.18 -0.29
CA GLY A 177 3.50 -9.94 -0.46
C GLY A 177 2.09 -10.25 -0.98
N LEU A 178 1.99 -11.01 -2.06
CA LEU A 178 0.71 -11.41 -2.66
C LEU A 178 -0.20 -12.14 -1.67
N ALA A 179 0.35 -13.04 -0.85
CA ALA A 179 -0.40 -13.76 0.19
C ALA A 179 -1.03 -12.80 1.21
N ARG A 180 -0.37 -11.69 1.58
CA ARG A 180 -0.93 -10.67 2.48
C ARG A 180 -2.08 -9.91 1.84
N TRP A 181 -1.96 -9.57 0.56
CA TRP A 181 -3.03 -8.93 -0.20
C TRP A 181 -4.25 -9.84 -0.33
N ILE A 182 -4.04 -11.12 -0.69
CA ILE A 182 -5.11 -12.12 -0.76
C ILE A 182 -5.75 -12.29 0.60
N TRP A 183 -4.96 -12.44 1.67
CA TRP A 183 -5.49 -12.58 3.03
C TRP A 183 -6.32 -11.37 3.46
N ALA A 184 -5.80 -10.14 3.29
CA ALA A 184 -6.54 -8.92 3.60
C ALA A 184 -7.85 -8.84 2.80
N GLY A 185 -7.81 -9.23 1.52
CA GLY A 185 -8.98 -9.33 0.64
C GLY A 185 -10.00 -10.34 1.14
N VAL A 186 -9.58 -11.57 1.48
CA VAL A 186 -10.46 -12.64 1.99
C VAL A 186 -11.12 -12.24 3.30
N VAL A 187 -10.35 -11.69 4.26
CA VAL A 187 -10.92 -11.28 5.55
C VAL A 187 -11.87 -10.09 5.36
N GLY A 188 -11.50 -9.10 4.54
CA GLY A 188 -12.36 -7.96 4.26
C GLY A 188 -13.64 -8.33 3.49
N LEU A 189 -13.55 -9.25 2.54
CA LEU A 189 -14.71 -9.86 1.90
C LEU A 189 -15.56 -10.63 2.92
N GLY A 190 -14.97 -11.35 3.87
CA GLY A 190 -15.70 -11.99 4.96
C GLY A 190 -16.50 -10.97 5.78
N VAL A 191 -15.90 -9.82 6.11
CA VAL A 191 -16.56 -8.76 6.89
C VAL A 191 -17.65 -8.04 6.09
N GLY A 192 -17.46 -7.83 4.78
CA GLY A 192 -18.43 -7.13 3.93
C GLY A 192 -19.51 -8.02 3.31
N ALA A 193 -19.11 -9.14 2.72
CA ALA A 193 -19.98 -10.03 1.96
C ALA A 193 -20.87 -10.88 2.86
N LEU A 194 -20.40 -11.33 4.03
CA LEU A 194 -21.21 -12.16 4.91
C LEU A 194 -22.48 -11.43 5.40
N PRO A 195 -22.42 -10.16 5.86
CA PRO A 195 -23.63 -9.39 6.14
C PRO A 195 -24.53 -9.19 4.93
N VAL A 196 -23.97 -8.95 3.73
CA VAL A 196 -24.75 -8.82 2.50
C VAL A 196 -25.49 -10.12 2.18
N LEU A 197 -24.81 -11.26 2.21
CA LEU A 197 -25.41 -12.57 1.93
C LEU A 197 -26.51 -12.92 2.93
N LEU A 198 -26.29 -12.64 4.21
CA LEU A 198 -27.32 -12.80 5.24
C LEU A 198 -28.52 -11.88 4.95
N TYR A 199 -28.26 -10.63 4.59
CA TYR A 199 -29.30 -9.66 4.25
C TYR A 199 -30.15 -10.12 3.05
N VAL A 200 -29.50 -10.59 1.97
CA VAL A 200 -30.18 -11.13 0.78
C VAL A 200 -31.07 -12.31 1.16
N LYS A 201 -30.52 -13.26 1.94
CA LYS A 201 -31.23 -14.48 2.33
C LYS A 201 -32.46 -14.18 3.20
N LEU A 202 -32.41 -13.12 4.00
CA LEU A 202 -33.52 -12.73 4.88
C LEU A 202 -34.63 -11.94 4.18
N ARG A 203 -34.30 -11.11 3.17
CA ARG A 203 -35.25 -10.20 2.50
C ARG A 203 -35.83 -10.74 1.19
N GLY A 204 -35.11 -11.60 0.47
CA GLY A 204 -35.51 -12.13 -0.83
C GLY A 204 -35.35 -11.13 -1.98
N GLU A 205 -36.09 -10.02 -1.97
CA GLU A 205 -36.05 -8.99 -3.02
C GLU A 205 -35.34 -7.71 -2.56
N PHE A 206 -34.58 -7.10 -3.47
CA PHE A 206 -33.85 -5.86 -3.22
C PHE A 206 -34.64 -4.63 -3.67
N GLY A 207 -35.06 -3.81 -2.72
CA GLY A 207 -35.53 -2.45 -2.97
C GLY A 207 -34.37 -1.46 -3.20
N PRO A 208 -34.66 -0.23 -3.64
CA PRO A 208 -33.64 0.81 -3.84
C PRO A 208 -32.82 1.12 -2.57
N LEU A 209 -33.45 1.07 -1.39
CA LEU A 209 -32.76 1.28 -0.11
C LEU A 209 -31.72 0.18 0.18
N ASP A 210 -31.97 -1.04 -0.30
CA ASP A 210 -31.09 -2.17 -0.07
C ASP A 210 -29.80 -2.04 -0.87
N TRP A 211 -29.87 -1.48 -2.08
CA TRP A 211 -28.68 -1.15 -2.86
C TRP A 211 -27.79 -0.10 -2.18
N ALA A 212 -28.40 0.86 -1.47
CA ALA A 212 -27.65 1.80 -0.65
C ALA A 212 -26.97 1.08 0.53
N ALA A 213 -27.66 0.18 1.21
CA ALA A 213 -27.09 -0.63 2.29
C ALA A 213 -25.94 -1.52 1.80
N VAL A 214 -26.10 -2.20 0.66
CA VAL A 214 -25.05 -3.01 0.03
C VAL A 214 -23.84 -2.14 -0.33
N SER A 215 -24.06 -0.95 -0.91
CA SER A 215 -22.98 -0.01 -1.22
C SER A 215 -22.20 0.43 0.02
N VAL A 216 -22.91 0.70 1.12
CA VAL A 216 -22.28 1.03 2.42
C VAL A 216 -21.47 -0.16 2.95
N LEU A 217 -21.99 -1.38 2.85
CA LEU A 217 -21.28 -2.59 3.28
C LEU A 217 -20.02 -2.87 2.45
N ILE A 218 -20.08 -2.66 1.13
CA ILE A 218 -18.90 -2.73 0.25
C ILE A 218 -17.88 -1.65 0.63
N GLY A 219 -18.34 -0.43 0.89
CA GLY A 219 -17.50 0.65 1.40
C GLY A 219 -16.80 0.25 2.70
N LEU A 220 -17.54 -0.27 3.68
CA LEU A 220 -16.98 -0.75 4.95
C LEU A 220 -15.95 -1.87 4.74
N ALA A 221 -16.23 -2.81 3.84
CA ALA A 221 -15.30 -3.86 3.45
C ALA A 221 -14.00 -3.27 2.87
N ALA A 222 -14.09 -2.27 2.00
CA ALA A 222 -12.93 -1.59 1.43
C ALA A 222 -12.06 -0.92 2.49
N GLY A 223 -12.68 -0.22 3.45
CA GLY A 223 -11.97 0.36 4.60
C GLY A 223 -11.31 -0.72 5.45
N TYR A 224 -12.00 -1.84 5.68
CA TYR A 224 -11.44 -2.97 6.40
C TYR A 224 -10.21 -3.56 5.70
N VAL A 225 -10.31 -3.86 4.40
CA VAL A 225 -9.19 -4.39 3.58
C VAL A 225 -8.01 -3.44 3.66
N GLN A 226 -8.26 -2.14 3.50
CA GLN A 226 -7.22 -1.10 3.52
C GLN A 226 -6.46 -1.08 4.86
N MET A 227 -7.17 -1.06 6.00
CA MET A 227 -6.54 -1.04 7.32
C MET A 227 -5.90 -2.39 7.69
N GLY A 228 -6.55 -3.51 7.35
CA GLY A 228 -6.02 -4.85 7.58
C GLY A 228 -4.74 -5.11 6.80
N LEU A 229 -4.69 -4.67 5.54
CA LEU A 229 -3.49 -4.70 4.73
C LEU A 229 -2.38 -3.87 5.37
N ALA A 230 -2.67 -2.63 5.78
CA ALA A 230 -1.69 -1.78 6.44
C ALA A 230 -1.14 -2.39 7.72
N ALA A 231 -2.00 -2.97 8.57
CA ALA A 231 -1.58 -3.66 9.78
C ALA A 231 -0.66 -4.86 9.44
N SER A 232 -1.04 -5.69 8.47
CA SER A 232 -0.27 -6.88 8.07
C SER A 232 1.10 -6.54 7.47
N LEU A 233 1.22 -5.41 6.77
CA LEU A 233 2.47 -4.96 6.16
C LEU A 233 3.37 -4.26 7.18
N LEU A 234 2.81 -3.44 8.07
CA LEU A 234 3.58 -2.65 9.03
C LEU A 234 4.06 -3.45 10.24
N GLN A 235 3.31 -4.47 10.66
CA GLN A 235 3.65 -5.29 11.83
C GLN A 235 4.22 -6.67 11.47
N ASP A 236 4.31 -6.97 10.18
CA ASP A 236 4.84 -8.23 9.67
C ASP A 236 4.07 -9.51 10.09
N ASP A 237 2.80 -9.37 10.45
CA ASP A 237 1.97 -10.45 10.99
C ASP A 237 0.57 -10.44 10.34
N LEU A 238 0.22 -11.55 9.69
CA LEU A 238 -1.07 -11.77 9.01
C LEU A 238 -2.25 -11.84 9.99
N THR A 239 -2.00 -12.29 11.22
CA THR A 239 -3.06 -12.53 12.22
C THR A 239 -3.69 -11.23 12.73
N LEU A 240 -2.96 -10.13 12.63
CA LEU A 240 -3.40 -8.79 13.04
C LEU A 240 -4.49 -8.19 12.15
N ALA A 241 -4.82 -8.85 11.04
CA ALA A 241 -5.98 -8.49 10.22
C ALA A 241 -7.33 -8.87 10.86
N HIS A 242 -7.38 -9.18 12.15
CA HIS A 242 -8.62 -9.51 12.85
C HIS A 242 -9.45 -8.26 13.21
N PRO A 243 -10.79 -8.37 13.37
CA PRO A 243 -11.67 -7.21 13.46
C PRO A 243 -11.41 -6.29 14.66
N VAL A 244 -11.04 -6.88 15.81
CA VAL A 244 -10.81 -6.12 17.05
C VAL A 244 -9.57 -5.21 16.93
N ALA A 245 -8.49 -5.68 16.30
CA ALA A 245 -7.28 -4.88 16.09
C ALA A 245 -7.56 -3.72 15.14
N ILE A 246 -8.27 -3.99 14.04
CA ILE A 246 -8.65 -2.97 13.05
C ILE A 246 -9.59 -1.94 13.68
N ALA A 247 -10.61 -2.37 14.45
CA ALA A 247 -11.51 -1.46 15.14
C ALA A 247 -10.77 -0.55 16.13
N ARG A 248 -9.78 -1.09 16.87
CA ARG A 248 -8.92 -0.30 17.75
C ARG A 248 -8.07 0.70 16.97
N ALA A 249 -7.46 0.29 15.86
CA ALA A 249 -6.65 1.16 15.02
C ALA A 249 -7.48 2.30 14.41
N VAL A 250 -8.66 1.98 13.86
CA VAL A 250 -9.61 2.97 13.33
C VAL A 250 -10.08 3.92 14.42
N ARG A 251 -10.35 3.43 15.64
CA ARG A 251 -10.72 4.29 16.78
C ARG A 251 -9.61 5.25 17.16
N VAL A 252 -8.36 4.82 17.12
CA VAL A 252 -7.18 5.64 17.45
C VAL A 252 -6.94 6.72 16.40
N ILE A 253 -7.04 6.38 15.11
CA ILE A 253 -6.92 7.36 14.01
C ILE A 253 -8.12 8.31 13.97
N GLY A 254 -9.30 7.80 14.32
CA GLY A 254 -10.54 8.56 14.39
C GLY A 254 -10.97 9.11 13.03
N ARG A 255 -11.41 10.38 13.03
CA ARG A 255 -11.96 11.04 11.82
C ARG A 255 -10.93 11.24 10.71
N GLU A 256 -9.64 11.21 11.02
CA GLU A 256 -8.58 11.35 10.01
C GLU A 256 -8.53 10.16 9.04
N TYR A 257 -9.14 9.03 9.39
CA TYR A 257 -9.20 7.85 8.52
C TYR A 257 -10.27 7.98 7.42
N VAL A 258 -11.31 8.78 7.65
CA VAL A 258 -12.48 8.89 6.77
C VAL A 258 -12.10 9.27 5.32
N PRO A 259 -11.21 10.24 5.07
CA PRO A 259 -10.81 10.58 3.69
C PRO A 259 -10.12 9.41 2.96
N ALA A 260 -9.21 8.70 3.63
CA ALA A 260 -8.50 7.56 3.02
C ALA A 260 -9.46 6.40 2.70
N TRP A 261 -10.44 6.18 3.59
CA TRP A 261 -11.50 5.21 3.40
C TRP A 261 -12.43 5.58 2.23
N MET A 262 -12.97 6.80 2.22
CA MET A 262 -13.84 7.28 1.15
C MET A 262 -13.14 7.27 -0.21
N MET A 263 -11.86 7.62 -0.25
CA MET A 263 -11.07 7.58 -1.49
C MET A 263 -10.90 6.15 -2.00
N THR A 264 -10.73 5.16 -1.11
CA THR A 264 -10.67 3.74 -1.51
C THR A 264 -12.01 3.25 -2.04
N ALA A 265 -13.12 3.62 -1.39
CA ALA A 265 -14.46 3.28 -1.86
C ALA A 265 -14.77 3.92 -3.24
N ALA A 266 -14.40 5.20 -3.42
CA ALA A 266 -14.56 5.91 -4.68
C ALA A 266 -13.70 5.30 -5.80
N ALA A 267 -12.44 4.97 -5.52
CA ALA A 267 -11.56 4.31 -6.48
C ALA A 267 -12.09 2.92 -6.88
N LEU A 268 -12.57 2.12 -5.94
CA LEU A 268 -13.18 0.83 -6.27
C LEU A 268 -14.41 1.01 -7.18
N PHE A 269 -15.26 2.00 -6.88
CA PHE A 269 -16.40 2.32 -7.73
C PHE A 269 -15.96 2.74 -9.14
N LEU A 270 -14.98 3.65 -9.24
CA LEU A 270 -14.42 4.11 -10.52
C LEU A 270 -13.77 2.97 -11.31
N ALA A 271 -12.97 2.12 -10.66
CA ALA A 271 -12.37 0.94 -11.28
C ALA A 271 -13.44 -0.02 -11.82
N VAL A 272 -14.50 -0.31 -11.06
CA VAL A 272 -15.60 -1.17 -11.52
C VAL A 272 -16.36 -0.53 -12.69
N MET A 273 -16.60 0.78 -12.65
CA MET A 273 -17.27 1.49 -13.74
C MET A 273 -16.40 1.56 -15.00
N ALA A 274 -15.11 1.84 -14.87
CA ALA A 274 -14.15 1.86 -15.97
C ALA A 274 -13.99 0.47 -16.59
N TRP A 275 -13.93 -0.57 -15.77
CA TRP A 275 -13.93 -1.96 -16.22
C TRP A 275 -15.18 -2.30 -17.02
N ARG A 276 -16.36 -1.97 -16.47
CA ARG A 276 -17.65 -2.21 -17.15
C ARG A 276 -17.76 -1.43 -18.45
N PHE A 277 -17.26 -0.19 -18.47
CA PHE A 277 -17.22 0.64 -19.67
C PHE A 277 -16.34 -0.01 -20.75
N ALA A 278 -15.10 -0.39 -20.42
CA ALA A 278 -14.18 -1.06 -21.34
C ALA A 278 -14.76 -2.36 -21.91
N MET A 279 -15.52 -3.11 -21.11
CA MET A 279 -16.15 -4.35 -21.55
C MET A 279 -17.41 -4.16 -22.41
N THR A 280 -18.09 -3.01 -22.34
CA THR A 280 -19.38 -2.79 -23.02
C THR A 280 -19.27 -1.92 -24.27
N HIS A 281 -18.29 -1.01 -24.33
CA HIS A 281 -18.20 -0.01 -25.39
C HIS A 281 -17.44 -0.47 -26.65
N SER A 282 -16.75 -1.63 -26.57
CA SER A 282 -15.88 -2.11 -27.64
C SER A 282 -16.37 -3.35 -28.44
N PRO A 283 -17.64 -3.48 -28.87
CA PRO A 283 -18.09 -4.62 -29.67
C PRO A 283 -17.66 -4.44 -31.14
N GLY A 284 -16.39 -4.70 -31.45
CA GLY A 284 -15.95 -4.93 -32.83
C GLY A 284 -14.65 -4.25 -33.26
N ASN A 285 -14.09 -3.32 -32.48
CA ASN A 285 -12.80 -2.70 -32.80
C ASN A 285 -11.74 -3.06 -31.76
N LEU A 286 -10.86 -3.99 -32.12
CA LEU A 286 -9.75 -4.45 -31.28
C LEU A 286 -8.84 -3.30 -30.79
N LYS A 287 -8.64 -2.26 -31.62
CA LYS A 287 -7.80 -1.11 -31.25
C LYS A 287 -8.42 -0.29 -30.12
N VAL A 288 -9.74 -0.12 -30.14
CA VAL A 288 -10.48 0.63 -29.10
C VAL A 288 -10.47 -0.20 -27.81
N ALA A 289 -10.75 -1.50 -27.90
CA ALA A 289 -10.69 -2.41 -26.75
C ALA A 289 -9.31 -2.40 -26.05
N ALA A 290 -8.22 -2.46 -26.84
CA ALA A 290 -6.87 -2.42 -26.32
C ALA A 290 -6.55 -1.07 -25.64
N LEU A 291 -7.00 0.05 -26.22
CA LEU A 291 -6.81 1.38 -25.65
C LEU A 291 -7.61 1.57 -24.36
N GLU A 292 -8.85 1.10 -24.32
CA GLU A 292 -9.71 1.16 -23.13
C GLU A 292 -9.14 0.32 -21.98
N LEU A 293 -8.67 -0.90 -22.28
CA LEU A 293 -8.06 -1.77 -21.28
C LEU A 293 -6.72 -1.20 -20.77
N TRP A 294 -5.92 -0.57 -21.65
CA TRP A 294 -4.74 0.17 -21.24
C TRP A 294 -5.08 1.35 -20.32
N GLY A 295 -6.06 2.16 -20.70
CA GLY A 295 -6.54 3.28 -19.89
C GLY A 295 -7.08 2.85 -18.53
N PHE A 296 -7.78 1.71 -18.49
CA PHE A 296 -8.22 1.07 -17.24
C PHE A 296 -7.05 0.74 -16.31
N TRP A 297 -6.00 0.09 -16.82
CA TRP A 297 -4.83 -0.22 -16.00
C TRP A 297 -4.06 1.02 -15.54
N VAL A 298 -3.94 2.06 -16.37
CA VAL A 298 -3.37 3.35 -15.96
C VAL A 298 -4.15 3.93 -14.78
N LEU A 299 -5.49 3.96 -14.88
CA LEU A 299 -6.38 4.47 -13.84
C LEU A 299 -6.23 3.68 -12.54
N VAL A 300 -6.30 2.35 -12.60
CA VAL A 300 -6.20 1.47 -11.41
C VAL A 300 -4.85 1.63 -10.71
N LEU A 301 -3.74 1.67 -11.45
CA LEU A 301 -2.42 1.84 -10.86
C LEU A 301 -2.23 3.24 -10.25
N TYR A 302 -2.78 4.28 -10.90
CA TYR A 302 -2.77 5.64 -10.39
C TYR A 302 -3.54 5.75 -9.06
N GLU A 303 -4.77 5.24 -9.02
CA GLU A 303 -5.61 5.24 -7.82
C GLU A 303 -4.97 4.41 -6.70
N ALA A 304 -4.44 3.23 -7.00
CA ALA A 304 -3.79 2.38 -6.02
C ALA A 304 -2.59 3.08 -5.36
N MET A 305 -1.74 3.75 -6.15
CA MET A 305 -0.60 4.50 -5.61
C MET A 305 -1.03 5.68 -4.74
N LEU A 306 -2.04 6.43 -5.20
CA LEU A 306 -2.64 7.53 -4.44
C LEU A 306 -3.18 7.06 -3.09
N ILE A 307 -3.93 5.95 -3.06
CA ILE A 307 -4.49 5.36 -1.83
C ILE A 307 -3.40 4.94 -0.86
N MET A 308 -2.39 4.23 -1.35
CA MET A 308 -1.28 3.76 -0.49
C MET A 308 -0.50 4.93 0.09
N HIS A 309 -0.25 5.98 -0.71
CA HIS A 309 0.41 7.18 -0.25
C HIS A 309 -0.39 7.90 0.84
N VAL A 310 -1.67 8.21 0.57
CA VAL A 310 -2.54 8.91 1.54
C VAL A 310 -2.71 8.09 2.82
N LEU A 311 -2.92 6.78 2.70
CA LEU A 311 -3.02 5.88 3.84
C LEU A 311 -1.74 5.90 4.67
N GLY A 312 -0.57 5.71 4.05
CA GLY A 312 0.71 5.71 4.75
C GLY A 312 0.92 7.01 5.52
N ARG A 313 0.65 8.15 4.89
CA ARG A 313 0.78 9.47 5.50
C ARG A 313 -0.22 9.70 6.65
N THR A 314 -1.44 9.19 6.55
CA THR A 314 -2.42 9.20 7.66
C THR A 314 -1.93 8.35 8.85
N ILE A 315 -1.33 7.19 8.59
CA ILE A 315 -0.75 6.35 9.64
C ILE A 315 0.48 7.03 10.25
N TYR A 316 1.34 7.68 9.46
CA TYR A 316 2.50 8.43 9.98
C TYR A 316 2.10 9.53 10.97
N ARG A 317 1.00 10.25 10.69
CA ARG A 317 0.46 11.27 11.60
C ARG A 317 0.00 10.67 12.93
N ASN A 318 -0.63 9.50 12.88
CA ASN A 318 -1.24 8.82 14.03
C ASN A 318 -0.33 7.74 14.65
N ALA A 319 0.93 7.67 14.22
CA ALA A 319 1.89 6.63 14.61
C ALA A 319 2.05 6.49 16.13
N ALA A 320 2.07 7.61 16.86
CA ALA A 320 2.23 7.62 18.31
C ALA A 320 1.07 6.95 19.05
N GLY A 321 -0.17 7.15 18.57
CA GLY A 321 -1.36 6.53 19.17
C GLY A 321 -1.51 5.06 18.80
N LEU A 322 -1.11 4.70 17.57
CA LEU A 322 -1.22 3.33 17.08
C LEU A 322 -0.24 2.38 17.77
N GLY A 323 0.91 2.90 18.23
CA GLY A 323 1.98 2.08 18.79
C GLY A 323 2.59 1.09 17.79
N TRP A 324 2.22 1.23 16.51
CA TRP A 324 2.89 0.57 15.40
C TRP A 324 4.31 1.18 15.34
N TYR A 325 5.30 0.49 14.77
CA TYR A 325 6.69 0.99 14.62
C TYR A 325 7.68 0.86 15.80
N ARG A 326 7.60 -0.19 16.61
CA ARG A 326 8.74 -0.52 17.48
C ARG A 326 10.01 -0.93 16.69
N ARG A 327 9.87 -1.29 15.41
CA ARG A 327 10.94 -1.71 14.49
C ARG A 327 10.64 -1.22 13.07
N GLU A 328 11.67 -1.15 12.23
CA GLU A 328 11.50 -0.87 10.79
C GLU A 328 10.77 -2.05 10.12
N PRO A 329 9.68 -1.81 9.36
CA PRO A 329 9.00 -2.82 8.58
C PRO A 329 9.95 -3.45 7.57
N LYS A 330 9.87 -4.77 7.44
CA LYS A 330 10.61 -5.56 6.46
C LYS A 330 10.51 -5.02 5.02
N TRP A 331 9.38 -4.39 4.70
CA TRP A 331 9.04 -3.91 3.37
C TRP A 331 9.55 -2.50 3.05
N SER A 332 10.29 -1.84 3.96
CA SER A 332 10.81 -0.49 3.72
C SER A 332 11.86 -0.47 2.58
N SER A 333 11.89 0.62 1.81
CA SER A 333 12.78 0.71 0.63
C SER A 333 14.23 1.11 0.95
N TRP A 334 14.50 1.58 2.18
CA TRP A 334 15.72 2.31 2.52
C TRP A 334 16.87 1.44 3.04
N GLU A 335 16.62 0.19 3.45
CA GLU A 335 17.64 -0.67 4.10
C GLU A 335 18.19 -1.82 3.23
N ARG A 336 18.29 -1.67 1.91
CA ARG A 336 19.23 -2.50 1.13
C ARG A 336 20.15 -1.77 0.13
N PRO A 337 20.69 -0.57 0.37
CA PRO A 337 21.94 -0.18 -0.25
C PRO A 337 23.09 -0.78 0.58
N GLY A 338 23.51 -2.02 0.28
CA GLY A 338 24.80 -2.53 0.80
C GLY A 338 24.91 -3.98 1.28
N ARG A 339 23.86 -4.82 1.19
CA ARG A 339 23.99 -6.27 1.48
C ARG A 339 24.04 -7.16 0.23
N ILE A 340 24.58 -6.63 -0.87
CA ILE A 340 24.88 -7.44 -2.06
C ILE A 340 26.21 -8.21 -1.88
N TYR A 341 27.10 -7.82 -0.96
CA TYR A 341 28.25 -8.64 -0.56
C TYR A 341 28.66 -8.35 0.89
N THR A 342 28.16 -9.12 1.85
CA THR A 342 28.84 -9.33 3.13
C THR A 342 28.45 -10.69 3.68
N ASN A 343 29.31 -11.65 3.35
CA ASN A 343 29.60 -12.92 4.01
C ASN A 343 28.53 -14.01 4.02
N SER A 344 28.62 -14.90 3.04
CA SER A 344 29.07 -16.30 3.25
C SER A 344 29.15 -17.02 1.91
#